data_AF-A0A3N5XM17-F1
#
_entry.id   AF-A0A3N5XM17-F1
#
_cell.length_a   1.000
_cell.length_b   1.000
_cell.length_c   1.000
_cell.angle_alpha   90.00
_cell.angle_beta   90.00
_cell.angle_gamma   90.00
#
_symmetry.space_group_name_H-M   'P 1'
#
loop_
_entity.id
_entity.type
_entity.pdbx_description
1 polymer ?
#
loop_
_entity_poly.entity_id
_entity_poly.type
_entity_poly.pdbx_seq_one_letter_code
_entity_poly.pdbx_strand_id
1 'polypeptide(L)'
;SVAEGMVQAVAGDPLRQTLVLSVGDLATDGNVEDCWQIEHFDRSYPGLQAMLGSLPFQACMGNHEMAGLLFAKYFPYPFAGGRYWSFDYGPAHFTVIDQYTAYGPGSPQLAWIEADLASTTKPWRFVLLHEPGWSAGGGHENDPDVQTYLQPLFAAHDVSIVFAGHNHYYARAEVEGVEHVTTGGGGANLHTPNPAYPNVVQTARAYHYCTVEIDGGRLRFRALAPEGTLLDSLTLLAPTGVAGSAGAAPARVPVLEAAYPNPFNPSVAIRLSLPEAAHLRLAVHDPGGRRVAVLADSYRDAGEATFRWDGLDERGRLAASGVYLVRLEAGPFRTSRKIVLLR
;
A
#
# COMPACT_ATOMS: atom_id res chain seq x y z
N SER A 1 -4.59 -28.00 -2.18
CA SER A 1 -4.65 -26.84 -1.25
C SER A 1 -3.84 -25.68 -1.81
N VAL A 2 -3.89 -24.49 -1.20
CA VAL A 2 -3.07 -23.34 -1.61
C VAL A 2 -1.57 -23.67 -1.56
N ALA A 3 -1.10 -24.26 -0.45
CA ALA A 3 0.30 -24.67 -0.30
C ALA A 3 0.75 -25.69 -1.36
N GLU A 4 -0.12 -26.64 -1.74
CA GLU A 4 0.19 -27.56 -2.84
C GLU A 4 0.34 -26.82 -4.18
N GLY A 5 -0.53 -25.86 -4.47
CA GLY A 5 -0.41 -25.00 -5.66
C GLY A 5 0.93 -24.25 -5.70
N MET A 6 1.36 -23.72 -4.56
CA MET A 6 2.67 -23.05 -4.43
C MET A 6 3.84 -24.02 -4.67
N VAL A 7 3.81 -25.21 -4.04
CA VAL A 7 4.86 -26.23 -4.25
C VAL A 7 4.94 -26.66 -5.71
N GLN A 8 3.80 -26.84 -6.38
CA GLN A 8 3.77 -27.18 -7.81
C GLN A 8 4.32 -26.03 -8.69
N ALA A 9 4.00 -24.78 -8.36
CA ALA A 9 4.53 -23.62 -9.08
C ALA A 9 6.07 -23.55 -8.99
N VAL A 10 6.65 -23.83 -7.81
CA VAL A 10 8.11 -23.87 -7.63
C VAL A 10 8.73 -25.08 -8.33
N ALA A 11 8.14 -26.27 -8.20
CA ALA A 11 8.63 -27.48 -8.85
C ALA A 11 8.63 -27.37 -10.39
N GLY A 12 7.74 -26.55 -10.96
CA GLY A 12 7.68 -26.25 -12.38
C GLY A 12 8.85 -25.43 -12.92
N ASP A 13 9.64 -24.78 -12.05
CA ASP A 13 10.85 -24.04 -12.43
C ASP A 13 11.92 -24.10 -11.31
N PRO A 14 12.60 -25.25 -11.16
CA PRO A 14 13.48 -25.53 -10.01
C PRO A 14 14.78 -24.72 -9.98
N LEU A 15 15.06 -23.94 -11.04
CA LEU A 15 16.26 -23.10 -11.12
C LEU A 15 16.05 -21.72 -10.51
N ARG A 16 14.81 -21.36 -10.15
CA ARG A 16 14.53 -20.08 -9.53
C ARG A 16 14.93 -20.08 -8.07
N GLN A 17 15.63 -19.01 -7.69
CA GLN A 17 15.82 -18.68 -6.29
C GLN A 17 14.46 -18.23 -5.72
N THR A 18 13.91 -18.99 -4.76
CA THR A 18 12.55 -18.78 -4.25
C THR A 18 12.52 -18.73 -2.72
N LEU A 19 11.65 -17.87 -2.20
CA LEU A 19 11.22 -17.83 -0.82
C LEU A 19 9.70 -17.74 -0.77
N VAL A 20 9.14 -18.06 0.40
CA VAL A 20 7.72 -17.87 0.71
C VAL A 20 7.56 -16.65 1.60
N LEU A 21 6.58 -15.82 1.27
CA LEU A 21 6.11 -14.72 2.10
C LEU A 21 4.75 -15.09 2.68
N SER A 22 4.56 -14.87 3.98
CA SER A 22 3.26 -14.92 4.64
C SER A 22 2.91 -13.59 5.28
N VAL A 23 1.65 -13.22 5.19
CA VAL A 23 1.11 -11.93 5.64
C VAL A 23 0.35 -12.07 6.96
N GLY A 24 0.80 -12.94 7.87
CA GLY A 24 0.21 -13.14 9.21
C GLY A 24 -0.96 -14.12 9.26
N ASP A 25 -1.52 -14.29 10.45
CA ASP A 25 -2.57 -15.26 10.82
C ASP A 25 -2.20 -16.70 10.47
N LEU A 26 -1.07 -17.14 11.04
CA LEU A 26 -0.50 -18.47 10.83
C LEU A 26 -1.18 -19.53 11.71
N ALA A 27 -1.71 -19.10 12.85
CA ALA A 27 -2.48 -19.91 13.78
C ALA A 27 -3.61 -19.07 14.37
N THR A 28 -4.72 -19.70 14.76
CA THR A 28 -5.93 -19.04 15.26
C THR A 28 -5.74 -18.39 16.64
N ASP A 29 -4.79 -18.90 17.44
CA ASP A 29 -4.28 -18.23 18.63
C ASP A 29 -2.77 -18.46 18.78
N GLY A 30 -2.00 -17.43 18.48
CA GLY A 30 -0.55 -17.44 18.49
C GLY A 30 0.09 -17.57 19.87
N ASN A 31 -0.67 -17.44 20.96
CA ASN A 31 -0.17 -17.68 22.31
C ASN A 31 -0.39 -19.14 22.76
N VAL A 32 -1.12 -19.95 21.99
CA VAL A 32 -1.45 -21.35 22.33
C VAL A 32 -0.66 -22.30 21.45
N GLU A 33 0.27 -23.05 22.06
CA GLU A 33 1.14 -24.00 21.35
C GLU A 33 0.35 -25.01 20.51
N ASP A 34 -0.77 -25.50 21.02
CA ASP A 34 -1.60 -26.49 20.32
C ASP A 34 -2.12 -25.95 18.99
N CYS A 35 -2.57 -24.69 18.91
CA CYS A 35 -3.02 -24.06 17.66
C CYS A 35 -1.92 -24.11 16.59
N TRP A 36 -0.67 -23.84 16.95
CA TRP A 36 0.45 -23.97 16.02
C TRP A 36 0.65 -25.41 15.53
N GLN A 37 0.52 -26.40 16.41
CA GLN A 37 0.74 -27.81 16.07
C GLN A 37 -0.37 -28.38 15.17
N ILE A 38 -1.61 -27.91 15.33
CA ILE A 38 -2.77 -28.43 14.58
C ILE A 38 -3.14 -27.61 13.34
N GLU A 39 -2.56 -26.42 13.16
CA GLU A 39 -2.83 -25.56 11.99
C GLU A 39 -1.57 -25.35 11.16
N HIS A 40 -0.56 -24.65 11.69
CA HIS A 40 0.64 -24.30 10.91
C HIS A 40 1.62 -25.46 10.72
N PHE A 41 1.85 -26.26 11.76
CA PHE A 41 2.78 -27.39 11.75
C PHE A 41 2.09 -28.75 11.64
N ASP A 42 0.80 -28.77 11.30
CA ASP A 42 0.06 -30.01 11.18
C ASP A 42 0.64 -30.89 10.08
N ARG A 43 0.99 -32.12 10.48
CA ARG A 43 1.58 -33.15 9.61
C ARG A 43 0.56 -33.74 8.64
N SER A 44 -0.73 -33.51 8.86
CA SER A 44 -1.81 -33.93 7.98
C SER A 44 -1.87 -33.12 6.67
N TYR A 45 -1.15 -31.99 6.58
CA TYR A 45 -1.07 -31.13 5.40
C TYR A 45 0.23 -31.33 4.61
N PRO A 46 0.32 -32.31 3.69
CA PRO A 46 1.58 -32.66 3.02
C PRO A 46 2.16 -31.51 2.19
N GLY A 47 1.32 -30.69 1.53
CA GLY A 47 1.78 -29.53 0.78
C GLY A 47 2.41 -28.45 1.68
N LEU A 48 1.84 -28.21 2.86
CA LEU A 48 2.38 -27.27 3.83
C LEU A 48 3.70 -27.78 4.41
N GLN A 49 3.75 -29.06 4.79
CA GLN A 49 4.98 -29.72 5.27
C GLN A 49 6.10 -29.67 4.22
N ALA A 50 5.78 -29.95 2.96
CA ALA A 50 6.75 -29.87 1.86
C ALA A 50 7.26 -28.43 1.68
N MET A 51 6.37 -27.44 1.71
CA MET A 51 6.74 -26.03 1.59
C MET A 51 7.67 -25.59 2.74
N LEU A 52 7.28 -25.82 3.99
CA LEU A 52 8.07 -25.45 5.17
C LEU A 52 9.41 -26.20 5.25
N GLY A 53 9.45 -27.45 4.80
CA GLY A 53 10.66 -28.27 4.84
C GLY A 53 11.66 -28.00 3.70
N SER A 54 11.28 -27.23 2.67
CA SER A 54 12.10 -27.05 1.46
C SER A 54 12.34 -25.61 1.03
N LEU A 55 11.59 -24.64 1.55
CA LEU A 55 11.68 -23.24 1.14
C LEU A 55 11.97 -22.32 2.34
N PRO A 56 12.80 -21.27 2.17
CA PRO A 56 12.86 -20.18 3.13
C PRO A 56 11.48 -19.55 3.30
N PHE A 57 11.05 -19.35 4.54
CA PHE A 57 9.75 -18.81 4.89
C PHE A 57 9.93 -17.54 5.71
N GLN A 58 9.36 -16.43 5.23
CA GLN A 58 9.39 -15.13 5.90
C GLN A 58 7.97 -14.66 6.15
N ALA A 59 7.70 -14.09 7.32
CA ALA A 59 6.35 -13.70 7.72
C ALA A 59 6.32 -12.40 8.50
N CYS A 60 5.19 -11.67 8.39
CA CYS A 60 4.78 -10.70 9.40
C CYS A 60 3.82 -11.35 10.41
N MET A 61 3.56 -10.68 11.53
CA MET A 61 2.46 -11.06 12.42
C MET A 61 1.14 -10.53 11.90
N GLY A 62 0.07 -11.27 12.16
CA GLY A 62 -1.33 -10.85 12.12
C GLY A 62 -1.98 -10.82 13.50
N ASN A 63 -3.27 -10.50 13.54
CA ASN A 63 -3.95 -10.26 14.81
C ASN A 63 -4.14 -11.55 15.60
N HIS A 64 -4.19 -12.70 14.93
CA HIS A 64 -4.25 -13.99 15.59
C HIS A 64 -2.92 -14.42 16.20
N GLU A 65 -1.78 -13.78 15.89
CA GLU A 65 -0.53 -14.01 16.61
C GLU A 65 -0.51 -13.43 18.03
N MET A 66 -1.54 -12.67 18.41
CA MET A 66 -1.79 -12.12 19.74
C MET A 66 -0.62 -11.26 20.25
N ALA A 67 0.06 -11.71 21.30
CA ALA A 67 1.22 -11.01 21.86
C ALA A 67 2.53 -11.36 21.13
N GLY A 68 2.48 -12.23 20.12
CA GLY A 68 3.65 -12.67 19.37
C GLY A 68 4.66 -13.46 20.20
N LEU A 69 4.20 -14.16 21.25
CA LEU A 69 5.07 -14.93 22.14
C LEU A 69 5.65 -16.14 21.43
N LEU A 70 4.81 -16.96 20.80
CA LEU A 70 5.27 -18.14 20.06
C LEU A 70 5.68 -17.79 18.62
N PHE A 71 5.19 -16.67 18.06
CA PHE A 71 5.66 -16.19 16.76
C PHE A 71 7.19 -16.04 16.74
N ALA A 72 7.77 -15.34 17.72
CA ALA A 72 9.21 -15.16 17.82
C ALA A 72 9.99 -16.46 18.14
N LYS A 73 9.33 -17.46 18.75
CA LYS A 73 9.91 -18.79 18.99
C LYS A 73 10.11 -19.55 17.68
N TYR A 74 9.10 -19.52 16.79
CA TYR A 74 9.15 -20.24 15.51
C TYR A 74 9.85 -19.45 14.41
N PHE A 75 9.77 -18.13 14.48
CA PHE A 75 10.32 -17.20 13.50
C PHE A 75 11.22 -16.17 14.21
N PRO A 76 12.43 -16.59 14.67
CA PRO A 76 13.35 -15.73 15.41
C PRO A 76 14.13 -14.81 14.46
N TYR A 77 13.41 -13.95 13.74
CA TYR A 77 14.01 -12.96 12.84
C TYR A 77 14.84 -11.92 13.62
N PRO A 78 15.78 -11.21 12.96
CA PRO A 78 16.57 -10.16 13.59
C PRO A 78 15.72 -8.89 13.80
N PHE A 79 14.77 -8.95 14.73
CA PHE A 79 13.85 -7.85 15.02
C PHE A 79 14.60 -6.59 15.46
N ALA A 80 14.25 -5.46 14.84
CA ALA A 80 14.79 -4.14 15.22
C ALA A 80 14.11 -3.60 16.49
N GLY A 81 12.86 -4.01 16.71
CA GLY A 81 12.03 -3.76 17.87
C GLY A 81 10.68 -4.43 17.63
N GLY A 82 9.85 -4.64 18.66
CA GLY A 82 8.60 -5.37 18.49
C GLY A 82 8.81 -6.70 17.74
N ARG A 83 8.05 -6.91 16.65
CA ARG A 83 8.27 -7.98 15.65
C ARG A 83 8.50 -7.44 14.23
N TYR A 84 8.95 -6.18 14.11
CA TYR A 84 9.29 -5.57 12.82
C TYR A 84 10.79 -5.73 12.51
N TRP A 85 11.08 -5.90 11.23
CA TRP A 85 12.42 -6.21 10.73
C TRP A 85 12.47 -6.05 9.21
N SER A 86 13.66 -6.13 8.62
CA SER A 86 13.81 -6.09 7.16
C SER A 86 14.87 -7.08 6.68
N PHE A 87 14.81 -7.40 5.39
CA PHE A 87 15.81 -8.26 4.76
C PHE A 87 15.92 -7.98 3.26
N ASP A 88 17.08 -8.32 2.72
CA ASP A 88 17.33 -8.33 1.29
C ASP A 88 17.25 -9.76 0.75
N TYR A 89 16.69 -9.89 -0.45
CA TYR A 89 16.74 -11.13 -1.20
C TYR A 89 16.95 -10.86 -2.69
N GLY A 90 18.17 -11.12 -3.16
CA GLY A 90 18.56 -10.79 -4.54
C GLY A 90 18.44 -9.28 -4.82
N PRO A 91 17.69 -8.87 -5.86
CA PRO A 91 17.49 -7.46 -6.22
C PRO A 91 16.35 -6.78 -5.43
N ALA A 92 15.78 -7.46 -4.43
CA ALA A 92 14.64 -6.97 -3.67
C ALA A 92 15.00 -6.68 -2.20
N HIS A 93 14.39 -5.64 -1.67
CA HIS A 93 14.37 -5.29 -0.25
C HIS A 93 12.96 -5.45 0.30
N PHE A 94 12.84 -6.02 1.49
CA PHE A 94 11.57 -6.28 2.17
C PHE A 94 11.58 -5.62 3.55
N THR A 95 10.65 -4.70 3.77
CA THR A 95 10.36 -4.12 5.08
C THR A 95 9.14 -4.83 5.67
N VAL A 96 9.28 -5.41 6.86
CA VAL A 96 8.22 -6.16 7.54
C VAL A 96 7.75 -5.35 8.75
N ILE A 97 6.48 -4.97 8.75
CA ILE A 97 5.87 -4.09 9.75
C ILE A 97 5.10 -4.94 10.78
N ASP A 98 5.24 -4.58 12.05
CA ASP A 98 4.47 -5.13 13.16
C ASP A 98 3.38 -4.14 13.55
N GLN A 99 2.16 -4.37 13.05
CA GLN A 99 1.00 -3.53 13.33
C GLN A 99 0.48 -3.64 14.77
N TYR A 100 1.04 -4.54 15.58
CA TYR A 100 0.68 -4.73 16.98
C TYR A 100 1.68 -4.05 17.94
N THR A 101 2.73 -3.44 17.39
CA THR A 101 3.59 -2.47 18.05
C THR A 101 3.28 -1.07 17.51
N ALA A 102 3.28 -0.03 18.36
CA ALA A 102 2.94 1.32 17.92
C ALA A 102 3.78 1.78 16.71
N TYR A 103 3.12 2.23 15.65
CA TYR A 103 3.72 2.76 14.41
C TYR A 103 3.14 4.13 14.00
N GLY A 104 2.45 4.82 14.91
CA GLY A 104 1.95 6.18 14.70
C GLY A 104 3.03 7.27 14.84
N PRO A 105 2.66 8.56 14.71
CA PRO A 105 3.58 9.69 14.81
C PRO A 105 4.42 9.67 16.09
N GLY A 106 5.74 9.83 15.95
CA GLY A 106 6.70 9.82 17.07
C GLY A 106 7.06 8.43 17.60
N SER A 107 6.50 7.35 17.03
CA SER A 107 6.87 5.99 17.42
C SER A 107 8.26 5.60 16.92
N PRO A 108 8.99 4.73 17.65
CA PRO A 108 10.25 4.17 17.18
C PRO A 108 10.12 3.37 15.88
N GLN A 109 9.00 2.66 15.68
CA GLN A 109 8.78 1.86 14.48
C GLN A 109 8.59 2.72 13.23
N LEU A 110 7.81 3.81 13.31
CA LEU A 110 7.63 4.69 12.15
C LEU A 110 8.94 5.33 11.70
N ALA A 111 9.74 5.81 12.65
CA ALA A 111 11.08 6.35 12.36
C ALA A 111 12.03 5.29 11.79
N TRP A 112 11.92 4.03 12.27
CA TRP A 112 12.69 2.92 11.73
C TRP A 112 12.26 2.57 10.29
N ILE A 113 10.96 2.54 9.97
CA ILE A 113 10.44 2.26 8.62
C ILE A 113 10.98 3.29 7.62
N GLU A 114 10.91 4.58 7.94
CA GLU A 114 11.44 5.64 7.08
C GLU A 114 12.96 5.47 6.84
N ALA A 115 13.72 5.18 7.89
CA ALA A 115 15.15 4.97 7.78
C ALA A 115 15.51 3.70 6.97
N ASP A 116 14.78 2.60 7.16
CA ASP A 116 14.97 1.33 6.46
C ASP A 116 14.75 1.50 4.95
N LEU A 117 13.61 2.06 4.56
CA LEU A 117 13.26 2.34 3.16
C LEU A 117 14.24 3.32 2.49
N ALA A 118 14.73 4.33 3.23
CA ALA A 118 15.73 5.28 2.75
C ALA A 118 17.13 4.65 2.57
N SER A 119 17.46 3.61 3.33
CA SER A 119 18.80 3.02 3.35
C SER A 119 19.08 2.07 2.19
N THR A 120 18.04 1.47 1.61
CA THR A 120 18.20 0.44 0.59
C THR A 120 18.42 1.01 -0.81
N THR A 121 19.38 0.45 -1.54
CA THR A 121 19.64 0.75 -2.95
C THR A 121 19.04 -0.30 -3.89
N LYS A 122 18.23 -1.23 -3.37
CA LYS A 122 17.63 -2.29 -4.17
C LYS A 122 16.56 -1.70 -5.11
N PRO A 123 16.49 -2.14 -6.39
CA PRO A 123 15.52 -1.61 -7.34
C PRO A 123 14.07 -2.00 -7.04
N TRP A 124 13.86 -3.08 -6.30
CA TRP A 124 12.53 -3.55 -5.91
C TRP A 124 12.38 -3.45 -4.40
N ARG A 125 11.35 -2.74 -3.95
CA ARG A 125 11.03 -2.57 -2.54
C ARG A 125 9.63 -3.11 -2.28
N PHE A 126 9.52 -3.94 -1.26
CA PHE A 126 8.27 -4.55 -0.85
C PHE A 126 8.03 -4.30 0.62
N VAL A 127 6.76 -4.18 0.98
CA VAL A 127 6.34 -4.10 2.37
C VAL A 127 5.44 -5.28 2.69
N LEU A 128 5.65 -5.89 3.84
CA LEU A 128 4.75 -6.88 4.42
C LEU A 128 4.13 -6.32 5.68
N LEU A 129 2.80 -6.39 5.74
CA LEU A 129 1.99 -6.08 6.91
C LEU A 129 0.76 -7.00 6.89
N HIS A 130 -0.07 -6.99 7.93
CA HIS A 130 -1.23 -7.87 8.00
C HIS A 130 -2.53 -7.16 7.62
N GLU A 131 -2.86 -6.05 8.29
CA GLU A 131 -4.11 -5.32 8.12
C GLU A 131 -3.98 -4.26 7.01
N PRO A 132 -4.65 -4.42 5.85
CA PRO A 132 -4.42 -3.56 4.70
C PRO A 132 -4.92 -2.12 4.92
N GLY A 133 -4.11 -1.14 4.53
CA GLY A 133 -4.57 0.25 4.38
C GLY A 133 -5.46 0.46 3.16
N TRP A 134 -5.35 -0.38 2.12
CA TRP A 134 -6.17 -0.30 0.91
C TRP A 134 -6.62 -1.69 0.47
N SER A 135 -7.88 -2.01 0.73
CA SER A 135 -8.52 -3.29 0.41
C SER A 135 -9.95 -3.09 -0.10
N ALA A 136 -10.67 -4.19 -0.31
CA ALA A 136 -12.01 -4.23 -0.89
C ALA A 136 -13.14 -4.33 0.14
N GLY A 137 -12.89 -4.03 1.42
CA GLY A 137 -13.88 -4.13 2.50
C GLY A 137 -14.54 -5.50 2.59
N GLY A 138 -15.83 -5.57 2.94
CA GLY A 138 -16.63 -6.79 2.85
C GLY A 138 -16.31 -7.89 3.87
N GLY A 139 -15.20 -7.77 4.60
CA GLY A 139 -14.89 -8.47 5.84
C GLY A 139 -14.52 -7.46 6.92
N HIS A 140 -13.36 -6.84 6.76
CA HIS A 140 -12.81 -5.80 7.61
C HIS A 140 -12.58 -4.51 6.82
N GLU A 141 -12.73 -3.37 7.48
CA GLU A 141 -12.45 -2.05 6.92
C GLU A 141 -10.94 -1.85 6.71
N ASN A 142 -10.59 -0.84 5.91
CA ASN A 142 -9.20 -0.45 5.71
C ASN A 142 -8.60 0.14 6.99
N ASP A 143 -7.34 -0.15 7.25
CA ASP A 143 -6.58 0.45 8.35
C ASP A 143 -6.24 1.93 8.04
N PRO A 144 -6.86 2.91 8.74
CA PRO A 144 -6.63 4.32 8.47
C PRO A 144 -5.24 4.80 8.89
N ASP A 145 -4.57 4.12 9.82
CA ASP A 145 -3.23 4.47 10.27
C ASP A 145 -2.18 4.08 9.21
N VAL A 146 -2.38 2.95 8.51
CA VAL A 146 -1.59 2.62 7.31
C VAL A 146 -1.76 3.69 6.23
N GLN A 147 -3.00 4.11 5.97
CA GLN A 147 -3.28 5.17 4.98
C GLN A 147 -2.64 6.52 5.36
N THR A 148 -2.66 6.86 6.64
CA THR A 148 -2.25 8.20 7.10
C THR A 148 -0.74 8.29 7.33
N TYR A 149 -0.14 7.26 7.92
CA TYR A 149 1.26 7.31 8.38
C TYR A 149 2.21 6.58 7.43
N LEU A 150 1.79 5.48 6.82
CA LEU A 150 2.68 4.62 6.05
C LEU A 150 2.60 4.85 4.55
N GLN A 151 1.39 5.11 4.00
CA GLN A 151 1.22 5.40 2.58
C GLN A 151 2.16 6.50 2.06
N PRO A 152 2.34 7.64 2.75
CA PRO A 152 3.25 8.68 2.27
C PRO A 152 4.71 8.21 2.18
N LEU A 153 5.13 7.34 3.11
CA LEU A 153 6.47 6.74 3.08
C LEU A 153 6.61 5.75 1.92
N PHE A 154 5.58 4.94 1.67
CA PHE A 154 5.59 3.99 0.57
C PHE A 154 5.75 4.69 -0.78
N ALA A 155 4.98 5.75 -1.01
CA ALA A 155 5.07 6.56 -2.22
C ALA A 155 6.43 7.30 -2.32
N ALA A 156 6.90 7.91 -1.23
CA ALA A 156 8.15 8.68 -1.23
C ALA A 156 9.41 7.83 -1.47
N HIS A 157 9.34 6.53 -1.18
CA HIS A 157 10.48 5.60 -1.29
C HIS A 157 10.30 4.56 -2.41
N ASP A 158 9.41 4.80 -3.38
CA ASP A 158 9.19 3.92 -4.54
C ASP A 158 8.92 2.45 -4.14
N VAL A 159 8.10 2.24 -3.10
CA VAL A 159 7.63 0.89 -2.75
C VAL A 159 6.82 0.33 -3.92
N SER A 160 7.21 -0.85 -4.40
CA SER A 160 6.59 -1.46 -5.57
C SER A 160 5.26 -2.13 -5.22
N ILE A 161 5.27 -2.96 -4.18
CA ILE A 161 4.06 -3.68 -3.72
C ILE A 161 4.05 -3.76 -2.19
N VAL A 162 2.91 -3.44 -1.60
CA VAL A 162 2.58 -3.72 -0.19
C VAL A 162 1.70 -4.97 -0.16
N PHE A 163 2.14 -6.01 0.54
CA PHE A 163 1.40 -7.24 0.76
C PHE A 163 0.71 -7.23 2.12
N ALA A 164 -0.58 -7.60 2.12
CA ALA A 164 -1.43 -7.65 3.30
C ALA A 164 -2.32 -8.90 3.30
N GLY A 165 -2.77 -9.31 4.49
CA GLY A 165 -3.69 -10.42 4.73
C GLY A 165 -5.03 -9.92 5.28
N HIS A 166 -5.44 -10.50 6.41
CA HIS A 166 -6.60 -10.15 7.24
C HIS A 166 -7.98 -10.35 6.58
N ASN A 167 -8.18 -9.74 5.41
CA ASN A 167 -9.38 -9.91 4.61
C ASN A 167 -9.28 -11.18 3.76
N HIS A 168 -10.19 -12.14 3.98
CA HIS A 168 -10.15 -13.47 3.36
C HIS A 168 -10.65 -13.51 1.91
N TYR A 169 -9.94 -12.83 1.01
CA TYR A 169 -10.15 -12.84 -0.44
C TYR A 169 -8.89 -12.32 -1.14
N TYR A 170 -8.91 -12.29 -2.47
CA TYR A 170 -7.95 -11.52 -3.27
C TYR A 170 -8.49 -10.12 -3.55
N ALA A 171 -7.69 -9.09 -3.31
CA ALA A 171 -7.93 -7.76 -3.85
C ALA A 171 -6.61 -7.06 -4.17
N ARG A 172 -6.64 -6.22 -5.21
CA ARG A 172 -5.54 -5.31 -5.52
C ARG A 172 -6.07 -3.90 -5.69
N ALA A 173 -5.39 -2.96 -5.04
CA ALA A 173 -5.61 -1.53 -5.17
C ALA A 173 -4.31 -0.84 -5.63
N GLU A 174 -4.41 0.35 -6.21
CA GLU A 174 -3.27 1.19 -6.57
C GLU A 174 -3.43 2.58 -5.99
N VAL A 175 -2.42 3.06 -5.28
CA VAL A 175 -2.40 4.38 -4.65
C VAL A 175 -1.03 5.01 -4.83
N GLU A 176 -0.97 6.15 -5.49
CA GLU A 176 0.25 6.96 -5.66
C GLU A 176 1.40 6.18 -6.32
N GLY A 177 1.08 5.26 -7.24
CA GLY A 177 2.05 4.40 -7.91
C GLY A 177 2.48 3.17 -7.13
N VAL A 178 1.92 2.94 -5.92
CA VAL A 178 2.17 1.77 -5.08
C VAL A 178 1.02 0.78 -5.24
N GLU A 179 1.35 -0.48 -5.57
CA GLU A 179 0.35 -1.56 -5.61
C GLU A 179 0.11 -2.10 -4.20
N HIS A 180 -1.15 -2.24 -3.80
CA HIS A 180 -1.56 -2.84 -2.53
C HIS A 180 -2.28 -4.14 -2.80
N VAL A 181 -1.70 -5.26 -2.36
CA VAL A 181 -2.23 -6.61 -2.59
C VAL A 181 -2.74 -7.17 -1.26
N THR A 182 -4.05 -7.33 -1.15
CA THR A 182 -4.69 -8.14 -0.12
C THR A 182 -4.75 -9.58 -0.60
N THR A 183 -4.01 -10.48 0.05
CA THR A 183 -3.84 -11.89 -0.31
C THR A 183 -4.27 -12.84 0.82
N GLY A 184 -5.40 -12.57 1.49
CA GLY A 184 -5.88 -13.35 2.64
C GLY A 184 -6.62 -14.66 2.30
N GLY A 185 -6.56 -15.12 1.06
CA GLY A 185 -7.23 -16.35 0.60
C GLY A 185 -6.43 -17.64 0.87
N GLY A 186 -5.67 -17.71 1.96
CA GLY A 186 -4.75 -18.82 2.24
C GLY A 186 -5.43 -20.13 2.70
N GLY A 187 -6.63 -20.05 3.28
CA GLY A 187 -7.37 -21.23 3.75
C GLY A 187 -8.52 -20.96 4.71
N ALA A 188 -8.54 -19.80 5.38
CA ALA A 188 -9.67 -19.37 6.22
C ALA A 188 -10.91 -19.02 5.40
N ASN A 189 -12.09 -19.06 6.01
CA ASN A 189 -13.38 -18.86 5.34
C ASN A 189 -13.43 -17.54 4.56
N LEU A 190 -13.77 -17.62 3.26
CA LEU A 190 -13.73 -16.49 2.36
C LEU A 190 -14.83 -15.44 2.64
N HIS A 191 -14.40 -14.18 2.72
CA HIS A 191 -15.26 -13.00 2.74
C HIS A 191 -15.67 -12.60 1.32
N THR A 192 -16.67 -11.72 1.17
CA THR A 192 -17.11 -11.21 -0.14
C THR A 192 -16.51 -9.83 -0.37
N PRO A 193 -15.53 -9.66 -1.28
CA PRO A 193 -14.95 -8.36 -1.55
C PRO A 193 -15.96 -7.44 -2.27
N ASN A 194 -15.87 -6.15 -1.99
CA ASN A 194 -16.63 -5.12 -2.69
C ASN A 194 -15.71 -4.41 -3.72
N PRO A 195 -15.87 -4.69 -5.03
CA PRO A 195 -15.04 -4.09 -6.07
C PRO A 195 -15.24 -2.58 -6.24
N ALA A 196 -16.27 -1.98 -5.61
CA ALA A 196 -16.52 -0.54 -5.65
C ALA A 196 -15.79 0.24 -4.55
N TYR A 197 -14.95 -0.41 -3.72
CA TYR A 197 -14.14 0.28 -2.72
C TYR A 197 -13.11 1.21 -3.37
N PRO A 198 -12.76 2.35 -2.72
CA PRO A 198 -11.81 3.30 -3.29
C PRO A 198 -10.47 2.65 -3.67
N ASN A 199 -9.93 3.06 -4.82
CA ASN A 199 -8.63 2.64 -5.34
C ASN A 199 -8.51 1.15 -5.72
N VAL A 200 -9.56 0.35 -5.53
CA VAL A 200 -9.56 -1.07 -5.91
C VAL A 200 -9.56 -1.21 -7.43
N VAL A 201 -8.63 -2.03 -7.92
CA VAL A 201 -8.41 -2.33 -9.35
C VAL A 201 -8.99 -3.69 -9.72
N GLN A 202 -8.80 -4.69 -8.86
CA GLN A 202 -9.27 -6.06 -9.12
C GLN A 202 -9.60 -6.77 -7.81
N THR A 203 -10.61 -7.65 -7.85
CA THR A 203 -10.98 -8.50 -6.70
C THR A 203 -11.33 -9.91 -7.15
N ALA A 204 -11.15 -10.89 -6.27
CA ALA A 204 -11.69 -12.23 -6.44
C ALA A 204 -12.01 -12.86 -5.09
N ARG A 205 -13.22 -13.42 -4.96
CA ARG A 205 -13.58 -14.29 -3.84
C ARG A 205 -13.07 -15.70 -4.12
N ALA A 206 -11.80 -15.95 -3.82
CA ALA A 206 -11.16 -17.23 -4.07
C ALA A 206 -10.06 -17.53 -3.05
N TYR A 207 -9.87 -18.82 -2.78
CA TYR A 207 -8.59 -19.29 -2.25
C TYR A 207 -7.53 -19.09 -3.34
N HIS A 208 -6.35 -18.61 -2.96
CA HIS A 208 -5.31 -18.25 -3.93
C HIS A 208 -3.94 -18.13 -3.28
N TYR A 209 -2.92 -18.08 -4.11
CA TYR A 209 -1.57 -17.61 -3.76
C TYR A 209 -1.11 -16.62 -4.83
N CYS A 210 -0.07 -15.85 -4.48
CA CYS A 210 0.55 -14.90 -5.40
C CYS A 210 1.97 -15.33 -5.76
N THR A 211 2.40 -14.99 -6.97
CA THR A 211 3.78 -15.16 -7.42
C THR A 211 4.35 -13.81 -7.84
N VAL A 212 5.58 -13.51 -7.41
CA VAL A 212 6.37 -12.37 -7.87
C VAL A 212 7.62 -12.91 -8.55
N GLU A 213 7.75 -12.65 -9.85
CA GLU A 213 8.93 -13.03 -10.63
C GLU A 213 9.71 -11.77 -10.98
N ILE A 214 10.98 -11.73 -10.61
CA ILE A 214 11.87 -10.61 -10.94
C ILE A 214 12.93 -11.09 -11.92
N ASP A 215 12.96 -10.46 -13.08
CA ASP A 215 13.96 -10.67 -14.13
C ASP A 215 14.58 -9.32 -14.49
N GLY A 216 15.73 -9.04 -13.87
CA GLY A 216 16.42 -7.76 -13.96
C GLY A 216 15.50 -6.58 -13.60
N GLY A 217 15.30 -5.69 -14.57
CA GLY A 217 14.45 -4.51 -14.44
C GLY A 217 12.95 -4.76 -14.67
N ARG A 218 12.49 -6.01 -14.70
CA ARG A 218 11.08 -6.34 -14.87
C ARG A 218 10.58 -7.23 -13.73
N LEU A 219 9.44 -6.86 -13.16
CA LEU A 219 8.70 -7.64 -12.19
C LEU A 219 7.38 -8.09 -12.80
N ARG A 220 7.06 -9.39 -12.70
CA ARG A 220 5.76 -9.94 -13.07
C ARG A 220 5.08 -10.47 -11.82
N PHE A 221 3.92 -9.93 -11.52
CA PHE A 221 3.07 -10.40 -10.43
C PHE A 221 1.86 -11.14 -11.00
N ARG A 222 1.47 -12.24 -10.36
CA ARG A 222 0.26 -13.01 -10.68
C ARG A 222 -0.42 -13.47 -9.40
N ALA A 223 -1.75 -13.40 -9.39
CA ALA A 223 -2.58 -14.07 -8.39
C ALA A 223 -3.23 -15.30 -9.04
N LEU A 224 -3.09 -16.46 -8.41
CA LEU A 224 -3.47 -17.76 -8.95
C LEU A 224 -4.35 -18.51 -7.95
N ALA A 225 -5.45 -19.08 -8.42
CA ALA A 225 -6.16 -20.10 -7.66
C ALA A 225 -5.29 -21.38 -7.55
N PRO A 226 -5.51 -22.26 -6.56
CA PRO A 226 -4.72 -23.49 -6.37
C PRO A 226 -4.60 -24.37 -7.62
N GLU A 227 -5.65 -24.45 -8.42
CA GLU A 227 -5.71 -25.22 -9.66
C GLU A 227 -5.03 -24.53 -10.87
N GLY A 228 -4.47 -23.33 -10.66
CA GLY A 228 -3.72 -22.57 -11.68
C GLY A 228 -4.53 -21.52 -12.44
N THR A 229 -5.82 -21.35 -12.13
CA THR A 229 -6.65 -20.27 -12.71
C THR A 229 -6.05 -18.90 -12.41
N LEU A 230 -5.80 -18.09 -13.43
CA LEU A 230 -5.31 -16.71 -13.27
C LEU A 230 -6.45 -15.80 -12.80
N LEU A 231 -6.27 -15.18 -11.64
CA LEU A 231 -7.22 -14.22 -11.06
C LEU A 231 -6.86 -12.78 -11.43
N ASP A 232 -5.57 -12.48 -11.47
CA ASP A 232 -5.03 -11.17 -11.81
C ASP A 232 -3.55 -11.28 -12.20
N SER A 233 -3.06 -10.27 -12.92
CA SER A 233 -1.64 -10.12 -13.22
C SER A 233 -1.28 -8.67 -13.50
N LEU A 234 -0.07 -8.29 -13.15
CA LEU A 234 0.51 -7.00 -13.52
C LEU A 234 2.00 -7.16 -13.83
N THR A 235 2.56 -6.21 -14.58
CA THR A 235 4.00 -6.13 -14.85
C THR A 235 4.49 -4.74 -14.49
N LEU A 236 5.47 -4.67 -13.61
CA LEU A 236 6.18 -3.44 -13.27
C LEU A 236 7.55 -3.43 -13.95
N LEU A 237 8.05 -2.22 -14.21
CA LEU A 237 9.42 -2.00 -14.62
C LEU A 237 10.14 -1.30 -13.47
N ALA A 238 11.36 -1.74 -13.18
CA ALA A 238 12.19 -1.12 -12.17
C ALA A 238 12.37 0.36 -12.54
N PRO A 239 12.38 1.27 -11.56
CA PRO A 239 12.73 2.66 -11.81
C PRO A 239 14.12 2.69 -12.46
N THR A 240 14.20 2.99 -13.77
CA THR A 240 15.48 3.04 -14.46
C THR A 240 16.22 4.30 -14.01
N GLY A 241 17.18 4.13 -13.10
CA GLY A 241 18.13 5.17 -12.78
C GLY A 241 18.99 5.49 -14.01
N VAL A 242 18.91 6.73 -14.51
CA VAL A 242 19.97 7.26 -15.38
C VAL A 242 21.21 7.44 -14.51
N ALA A 243 22.24 6.64 -14.77
CA ALA A 243 23.53 6.78 -14.10
C ALA A 243 24.19 8.11 -14.49
N GLY A 244 24.38 8.99 -13.50
CA GLY A 244 25.47 9.97 -13.46
C GLY A 244 25.24 11.34 -14.12
N SER A 245 24.68 12.28 -13.37
CA SER A 245 25.28 13.61 -13.21
C SER A 245 24.84 14.24 -11.89
N ALA A 246 25.80 14.81 -11.17
CA ALA A 246 25.73 15.43 -9.85
C ALA A 246 24.39 16.12 -9.49
N GLY A 247 23.87 15.76 -8.30
CA GLY A 247 22.99 16.61 -7.50
C GLY A 247 21.63 16.97 -8.08
N ALA A 248 20.66 16.07 -7.95
CA ALA A 248 19.26 16.46 -7.83
C ALA A 248 18.68 15.74 -6.62
N ALA A 249 18.19 16.51 -5.65
CA ALA A 249 17.40 16.02 -4.53
C ALA A 249 16.22 15.17 -5.06
N PRO A 250 15.67 14.22 -4.28
CA PRO A 250 14.49 13.46 -4.67
C PRO A 250 13.42 14.41 -5.20
N ALA A 251 12.77 14.05 -6.31
CA ALA A 251 11.76 14.87 -6.94
C ALA A 251 10.67 15.17 -5.89
N ARG A 252 10.67 16.40 -5.38
CA ARG A 252 9.65 16.88 -4.47
C ARG A 252 8.32 16.81 -5.25
N VAL A 253 7.22 16.41 -4.62
CA VAL A 253 5.89 16.32 -5.26
C VAL A 253 5.10 17.59 -4.94
N PRO A 254 4.23 18.10 -5.84
CA PRO A 254 3.33 19.20 -5.49
C PRO A 254 2.41 18.82 -4.33
N VAL A 255 2.38 19.62 -3.27
CA VAL A 255 1.48 19.40 -2.12
C VAL A 255 0.31 20.36 -2.22
N LEU A 256 -0.92 19.85 -2.10
CA LEU A 256 -2.12 20.65 -1.87
C LEU A 256 -2.53 20.51 -0.40
N GLU A 257 -2.34 21.57 0.38
CA GLU A 257 -2.60 21.58 1.82
C GLU A 257 -4.10 21.58 2.12
N ALA A 258 -4.45 21.34 3.39
CA ALA A 258 -5.80 21.56 3.87
C ALA A 258 -6.18 23.04 3.72
N ALA A 259 -7.30 23.29 3.05
CA ALA A 259 -7.80 24.64 2.89
C ALA A 259 -8.27 25.20 4.25
N TYR A 260 -7.99 26.47 4.53
CA TYR A 260 -8.32 27.08 5.82
C TYR A 260 -8.89 28.50 5.66
N PRO A 261 -9.96 28.86 6.41
CA PRO A 261 -10.79 27.97 7.22
C PRO A 261 -11.55 26.95 6.36
N ASN A 262 -11.90 25.79 6.91
CA ASN A 262 -12.79 24.82 6.26
C ASN A 262 -13.54 24.01 7.34
N PRO A 263 -14.88 24.07 7.44
CA PRO A 263 -15.80 24.81 6.58
C PRO A 263 -15.57 26.33 6.60
N PHE A 264 -16.01 27.05 5.56
CA PHE A 264 -15.72 28.47 5.38
C PHE A 264 -16.94 29.32 5.02
N ASN A 265 -16.89 30.61 5.36
CA ASN A 265 -17.88 31.63 4.98
C ASN A 265 -17.23 33.03 4.90
N PRO A 266 -17.32 33.78 3.78
CA PRO A 266 -17.59 33.31 2.43
C PRO A 266 -16.30 32.82 1.74
N SER A 267 -15.13 32.97 2.36
CA SER A 267 -13.85 32.70 1.70
C SER A 267 -12.93 31.70 2.40
N VAL A 268 -12.17 30.96 1.60
CA VAL A 268 -11.17 29.99 2.03
C VAL A 268 -9.81 30.27 1.37
N ALA A 269 -8.73 30.08 2.11
CA ALA A 269 -7.37 30.06 1.57
C ALA A 269 -6.97 28.63 1.21
N ILE A 270 -6.39 28.46 0.02
CA ILE A 270 -5.95 27.20 -0.56
C ILE A 270 -4.45 27.33 -0.77
N ARG A 271 -3.67 26.60 0.03
CA ARG A 271 -2.21 26.63 -0.03
C ARG A 271 -1.69 25.42 -0.79
N LEU A 272 -0.67 25.65 -1.59
CA LEU A 272 0.06 24.59 -2.27
C LEU A 272 1.54 24.89 -2.31
N SER A 273 2.36 23.84 -2.43
CA SER A 273 3.77 23.95 -2.73
C SER A 273 4.06 23.29 -4.07
N LEU A 274 4.80 24.00 -4.93
CA LEU A 274 5.34 23.46 -6.17
C LEU A 274 6.83 23.14 -5.98
N PRO A 275 7.25 21.90 -6.28
CA PRO A 275 8.64 21.46 -6.13
C PRO A 275 9.55 22.01 -7.23
N GLU A 276 8.99 22.19 -8.41
CA GLU A 276 9.62 22.66 -9.63
C GLU A 276 8.64 23.54 -10.41
N ALA A 277 9.16 24.30 -11.37
CA ALA A 277 8.33 25.15 -12.19
C ALA A 277 7.43 24.31 -13.12
N ALA A 278 6.12 24.55 -13.09
CA ALA A 278 5.15 23.78 -13.84
C ALA A 278 3.97 24.63 -14.32
N HIS A 279 3.25 24.13 -15.33
CA HIS A 279 1.96 24.68 -15.70
C HIS A 279 0.90 24.25 -14.69
N LEU A 280 0.48 25.21 -13.86
CA LEU A 280 -0.45 25.01 -12.75
C LEU A 280 -1.89 25.24 -13.20
N ARG A 281 -2.75 24.24 -13.03
CA ARG A 281 -4.21 24.38 -13.09
C ARG A 281 -4.81 24.12 -11.72
N LEU A 282 -5.47 25.13 -11.17
CA LEU A 282 -6.18 25.03 -9.90
C LEU A 282 -7.63 25.48 -10.13
N ALA A 283 -8.58 24.57 -9.90
CA ALA A 283 -10.00 24.82 -10.15
C ALA A 283 -10.88 24.24 -9.04
N VAL A 284 -12.04 24.85 -8.84
CA VAL A 284 -13.08 24.38 -7.91
C VAL A 284 -14.18 23.70 -8.71
N HIS A 285 -14.63 22.53 -8.26
CA HIS A 285 -15.68 21.73 -8.90
C HIS A 285 -16.81 21.43 -7.91
N ASP A 286 -18.03 21.29 -8.42
CA ASP A 286 -19.16 20.76 -7.65
C ASP A 286 -19.09 19.22 -7.52
N PRO A 287 -19.93 18.58 -6.69
CA PRO A 287 -19.90 17.13 -6.52
C PRO A 287 -20.20 16.33 -7.80
N GLY A 288 -20.84 16.96 -8.79
CA GLY A 288 -21.07 16.38 -10.12
C GLY A 288 -19.85 16.49 -11.05
N GLY A 289 -18.73 17.04 -10.56
CA GLY A 289 -17.49 17.23 -11.32
C GLY A 289 -17.52 18.47 -12.24
N ARG A 290 -18.61 19.23 -12.27
CA ARG A 290 -18.70 20.44 -13.10
C ARG A 290 -17.84 21.53 -12.48
N ARG A 291 -17.02 22.19 -13.30
CA ARG A 291 -16.17 23.30 -12.87
C ARG A 291 -17.02 24.49 -12.46
N VAL A 292 -16.73 25.01 -11.28
CA VAL A 292 -17.42 26.15 -10.64
C VAL A 292 -16.57 27.41 -10.77
N ALA A 293 -15.26 27.32 -10.54
CA ALA A 293 -14.32 28.45 -10.65
C ALA A 293 -12.92 27.97 -11.07
N VAL A 294 -12.16 28.83 -11.74
CA VAL A 294 -10.72 28.67 -11.99
C VAL A 294 -9.96 29.65 -11.10
N LEU A 295 -9.06 29.14 -10.28
CA LEU A 295 -8.22 29.93 -9.37
C LEU A 295 -6.85 30.22 -9.99
N ALA A 296 -6.35 29.30 -10.81
CA ALA A 296 -5.13 29.46 -11.60
C ALA A 296 -5.16 28.57 -12.84
N ASP A 297 -4.64 29.09 -13.97
CA ASP A 297 -4.30 28.33 -15.18
C ASP A 297 -3.13 29.05 -15.84
N SER A 298 -1.93 28.83 -15.29
CA SER A 298 -0.73 29.60 -15.64
C SER A 298 0.54 28.84 -15.28
N TYR A 299 1.64 29.14 -15.99
CA TYR A 299 2.97 28.67 -15.59
C TYR A 299 3.39 29.33 -14.27
N ARG A 300 3.99 28.55 -13.36
CA ARG A 300 4.44 28.99 -12.04
C ARG A 300 5.80 28.40 -11.73
N ASP A 301 6.65 29.20 -11.08
CA ASP A 301 7.92 28.74 -10.55
C ASP A 301 7.73 27.82 -9.32
N ALA A 302 8.80 27.13 -8.94
CA ALA A 302 8.85 26.36 -7.69
C ALA A 302 8.63 27.28 -6.47
N GLY A 303 7.95 26.78 -5.45
CA GLY A 303 7.71 27.48 -4.19
C GLY A 303 6.28 27.35 -3.69
N GLU A 304 5.99 28.02 -2.58
CA GLU A 304 4.65 28.07 -2.00
C GLU A 304 3.76 29.11 -2.70
N ALA A 305 2.49 28.77 -2.87
CA ALA A 305 1.48 29.67 -3.39
C ALA A 305 0.19 29.53 -2.58
N THR A 306 -0.47 30.67 -2.35
CA THR A 306 -1.79 30.71 -1.72
C THR A 306 -2.80 31.32 -2.69
N PHE A 307 -3.88 30.61 -2.91
CA PHE A 307 -5.04 31.05 -3.67
C PHE A 307 -6.22 31.26 -2.74
N ARG A 308 -7.16 32.11 -3.13
CA ARG A 308 -8.38 32.36 -2.36
C ARG A 308 -9.58 32.12 -3.24
N TRP A 309 -10.57 31.44 -2.68
CA TRP A 309 -11.90 31.34 -3.29
C TRP A 309 -12.93 31.96 -2.34
N ASP A 310 -13.86 32.73 -2.87
CA ASP A 310 -14.88 33.52 -2.16
C ASP A 310 -16.31 32.97 -2.35
N GLY A 311 -16.42 31.74 -2.88
CA GLY A 311 -17.72 31.10 -3.11
C GLY A 311 -18.49 31.71 -4.28
N LEU A 312 -17.80 32.29 -5.26
CA LEU A 312 -18.37 32.73 -6.53
C LEU A 312 -18.08 31.73 -7.66
N ASP A 313 -19.00 31.60 -8.60
CA ASP A 313 -18.79 30.86 -9.84
C ASP A 313 -18.10 31.72 -10.93
N GLU A 314 -17.72 31.13 -12.06
CA GLU A 314 -17.10 31.81 -13.20
C GLU A 314 -17.93 32.98 -13.77
N ARG A 315 -19.23 33.09 -13.43
CA ARG A 315 -20.12 34.19 -13.84
C ARG A 315 -20.34 35.23 -12.74
N GLY A 316 -19.61 35.15 -11.63
CA GLY A 316 -19.74 36.03 -10.48
C GLY A 316 -20.98 35.76 -9.62
N ARG A 317 -21.64 34.61 -9.79
CA ARG A 317 -22.82 34.24 -9.01
C ARG A 317 -22.42 33.47 -7.76
N LEU A 318 -23.23 33.63 -6.72
CA LEU A 318 -23.06 32.92 -5.47
C LEU A 318 -23.21 31.40 -5.67
N ALA A 319 -22.18 30.64 -5.31
CA ALA A 319 -22.24 29.19 -5.20
C ALA A 319 -23.13 28.78 -4.00
N ALA A 320 -23.83 27.66 -4.09
CA ALA A 320 -24.71 27.17 -3.02
C ALA A 320 -23.90 26.64 -1.82
N SER A 321 -24.47 26.66 -0.60
CA SER A 321 -23.88 25.97 0.54
C SER A 321 -23.74 24.47 0.22
N GLY A 322 -22.59 23.87 0.54
CA GLY A 322 -22.33 22.47 0.18
C GLY A 322 -20.87 22.13 0.03
N VAL A 323 -20.64 20.90 -0.45
CA VAL A 323 -19.31 20.34 -0.68
C VAL A 323 -18.80 20.72 -2.07
N TYR A 324 -17.54 21.12 -2.14
CA TYR A 324 -16.82 21.37 -3.38
C TYR A 324 -15.46 20.66 -3.35
N LEU A 325 -14.91 20.41 -4.53
CA LEU A 325 -13.59 19.82 -4.71
C LEU A 325 -12.66 20.83 -5.36
N VAL A 326 -11.57 21.17 -4.68
CA VAL A 326 -10.44 21.90 -5.28
C VAL A 326 -9.55 20.88 -5.97
N ARG A 327 -9.33 21.01 -7.27
CA ARG A 327 -8.45 20.13 -8.05
C ARG A 327 -7.21 20.90 -8.49
N LEU A 328 -6.05 20.30 -8.22
CA LEU A 328 -4.73 20.74 -8.65
C LEU A 328 -4.24 19.81 -9.76
N GLU A 329 -3.83 20.38 -10.89
CA GLU A 329 -3.05 19.70 -11.93
C GLU A 329 -1.74 20.47 -12.15
N ALA A 330 -0.60 19.79 -12.09
CA ALA A 330 0.72 20.35 -12.33
C ALA A 330 1.58 19.31 -13.06
N GLY A 331 1.80 19.51 -14.36
CA GLY A 331 2.43 18.48 -15.20
C GLY A 331 1.63 17.16 -15.19
N PRO A 332 2.24 16.00 -14.86
CA PRO A 332 1.53 14.73 -14.74
C PRO A 332 0.72 14.61 -13.44
N PHE A 333 1.00 15.44 -12.43
CA PHE A 333 0.41 15.31 -11.11
C PHE A 333 -1.02 15.85 -11.05
N ARG A 334 -1.92 15.09 -10.42
CA ARG A 334 -3.31 15.47 -10.18
C ARG A 334 -3.71 15.12 -8.75
N THR A 335 -4.16 16.11 -7.98
CA THR A 335 -4.70 15.86 -6.63
C THR A 335 -5.94 16.71 -6.39
N SER A 336 -6.71 16.37 -5.35
CA SER A 336 -7.87 17.15 -4.95
C SER A 336 -8.08 17.23 -3.45
N ARG A 337 -8.72 18.31 -3.00
CA ARG A 337 -9.12 18.54 -1.61
C ARG A 337 -10.57 18.94 -1.52
N LYS A 338 -11.26 18.37 -0.54
CA LYS A 338 -12.64 18.71 -0.20
C LYS A 338 -12.69 20.01 0.60
N ILE A 339 -13.57 20.92 0.19
CA ILE A 339 -13.92 22.13 0.95
C ILE A 339 -15.43 22.21 1.14
N VAL A 340 -15.86 22.85 2.22
CA VAL A 340 -17.27 22.97 2.61
C VAL A 340 -17.61 24.45 2.75
N LEU A 341 -18.44 24.95 1.83
CA LEU A 341 -18.97 26.31 1.89
C LEU A 341 -20.21 26.31 2.80
N LEU A 342 -20.15 27.11 3.86
CA LEU A 342 -21.29 27.44 4.71
C LEU A 342 -21.73 28.86 4.39
N ARG A 343 -23.02 29.02 4.11
CA ARG A 343 -23.72 30.29 4.13
C ARG A 343 -24.99 30.13 4.92
#